data_AF-A0A5C8Z6S9-F1
#
_entry.id   AF-A0A5C8Z6S9-F1
#
_cell.length_a   1.000
_cell.length_b   1.000
_cell.length_c   1.000
_cell.angle_alpha   90.00
_cell.angle_beta   90.00
_cell.angle_gamma   90.00
#
_symmetry.space_group_name_H-M   'P 1'
#
loop_
_entity.id
_entity.type
_entity.pdbx_description
1 polymer ?
#
loop_
_entity_poly.entity_id
_entity_poly.type
_entity_poly.pdbx_seq_one_letter_code
_entity_poly.pdbx_strand_id
1 'polypeptide(L)'
;MAWPLDAPDVVVLPSGRRVRGRGVRRGAPPTGLEPHVSYQCTWQRPAPQPWPVRWVRWPDFGLPLVPADSRAALHEAWERAATERVEVCCGGGNGRTGTALALMAVLDGVPPAEAVAWVREHYRRTAVETPWQRWWVGR
;
A
#
# COMPACT_ATOMS: atom_id res chain seq x y z
N MET A 1 -7.03 12.11 -11.45
CA MET A 1 -7.97 12.38 -10.35
C MET A 1 -7.66 11.45 -9.19
N ALA A 2 -7.65 11.94 -7.94
CA ALA A 2 -7.43 11.13 -6.73
C ALA A 2 -8.66 10.23 -6.40
N TRP A 3 -8.52 9.32 -5.43
CA TRP A 3 -9.64 8.48 -4.98
C TRP A 3 -10.77 9.29 -4.34
N PRO A 4 -12.05 8.88 -4.49
CA PRO A 4 -13.14 9.35 -3.63
C PRO A 4 -12.86 9.03 -2.16
N LEU A 5 -13.30 9.89 -1.23
CA LEU A 5 -13.08 9.69 0.22
C LEU A 5 -13.88 8.51 0.78
N ASP A 6 -15.05 8.26 0.20
CA ASP A 6 -16.00 7.21 0.58
C ASP A 6 -15.70 5.87 -0.12
N ALA A 7 -14.71 5.83 -1.02
CA ALA A 7 -14.31 4.58 -1.64
C ALA A 7 -13.70 3.63 -0.59
N PRO A 8 -14.01 2.33 -0.66
CA PRO A 8 -13.60 1.37 0.36
C PRO A 8 -12.09 1.23 0.40
N ASP A 9 -11.57 1.07 1.63
CA ASP A 9 -10.14 0.84 1.93
C ASP A 9 -9.22 1.99 1.46
N VAL A 10 -9.75 3.21 1.28
CA VAL A 10 -8.98 4.43 1.02
C VAL A 10 -8.41 4.99 2.32
N VAL A 11 -7.12 5.27 2.30
CA VAL A 11 -6.36 5.94 3.34
C VAL A 11 -6.06 7.36 2.90
N VAL A 12 -6.36 8.32 3.77
CA VAL A 12 -5.95 9.72 3.59
C VAL A 12 -4.66 9.92 4.38
N LEU A 13 -3.56 10.17 3.67
CA LEU A 13 -2.27 10.47 4.28
C LEU A 13 -2.28 11.92 4.85
N PRO A 14 -1.38 12.29 5.78
CA PRO A 14 -1.33 13.64 6.38
C PRO A 14 -1.40 14.82 5.42
N SER A 15 -0.80 14.70 4.22
CA SER A 15 -0.81 15.74 3.19
C SER A 15 -2.15 15.84 2.44
N GLY A 16 -3.14 15.01 2.76
CA GLY A 16 -4.40 14.86 2.02
C GLY A 16 -4.32 13.95 0.79
N ARG A 17 -3.15 13.36 0.49
CA ARG A 17 -3.00 12.34 -0.56
C ARG A 17 -3.87 11.13 -0.22
N ARG A 18 -4.43 10.49 -1.25
CA ARG A 18 -5.34 9.36 -1.07
C ARG A 18 -4.79 8.13 -1.75
N VAL A 19 -4.65 7.05 -0.98
CA VAL A 19 -4.12 5.78 -1.46
C VAL A 19 -5.08 4.68 -1.05
N ARG A 20 -5.39 3.76 -1.97
CA ARG A 20 -6.27 2.64 -1.68
C ARG A 20 -5.48 1.38 -1.36
N GLY A 21 -5.77 0.74 -0.23
CA GLY A 21 -5.29 -0.62 0.04
C GLY A 21 -6.25 -1.67 -0.54
N ARG A 22 -5.72 -2.78 -1.09
CA ARG A 22 -6.58 -3.90 -1.53
C ARG A 22 -5.91 -5.26 -1.39
N GLY A 23 -6.72 -6.30 -1.21
CA GLY A 23 -6.30 -7.69 -1.33
C GLY A 23 -6.64 -8.23 -2.71
N VAL A 24 -5.64 -8.71 -3.47
CA VAL A 24 -5.86 -9.21 -4.84
C VAL A 24 -6.77 -10.44 -4.88
N ARG A 25 -6.80 -11.23 -3.80
CA ARG A 25 -7.71 -12.39 -3.66
C ARG A 25 -9.19 -12.00 -3.58
N ARG A 26 -9.52 -10.72 -3.39
CA ARG A 26 -10.91 -10.21 -3.41
C ARG A 26 -11.46 -10.01 -4.82
N GLY A 27 -10.66 -10.29 -5.86
CA GLY A 27 -11.04 -10.10 -7.25
C GLY A 27 -10.78 -8.67 -7.74
N ALA A 28 -11.29 -8.38 -8.94
CA ALA A 28 -11.15 -7.08 -9.57
C ALA A 28 -11.88 -5.97 -8.77
N PRO A 29 -11.39 -4.72 -8.82
CA PRO A 29 -12.14 -3.60 -8.26
C PRO A 29 -13.49 -3.44 -9.00
N PRO A 30 -14.53 -2.93 -8.33
CA PRO A 30 -15.80 -2.59 -8.98
C PRO A 30 -15.59 -1.59 -10.13
N THR A 31 -16.49 -1.63 -11.11
CA THR A 31 -16.49 -0.66 -12.23
C THR A 31 -16.52 0.77 -11.71
N GLY A 32 -15.68 1.64 -12.28
CA GLY A 32 -15.53 3.04 -11.87
C GLY A 32 -14.53 3.26 -10.72
N LEU A 33 -14.04 2.19 -10.10
CA LEU A 33 -12.99 2.20 -9.08
C LEU A 33 -11.68 1.57 -9.60
N GLU A 34 -11.43 1.65 -10.90
CA GLU A 34 -10.18 1.21 -11.49
C GLU A 34 -9.04 2.15 -11.06
N PRO A 35 -7.91 1.61 -10.58
CA PRO A 35 -6.75 2.42 -10.30
C PRO A 35 -6.12 2.95 -11.59
N HIS A 36 -5.43 4.08 -11.50
CA HIS A 36 -4.56 4.54 -12.58
C HIS A 36 -3.24 3.75 -12.57
N VAL A 37 -2.81 3.29 -11.39
CA VAL A 37 -1.66 2.40 -11.20
C VAL A 37 -1.85 1.55 -9.96
N SER A 38 -1.36 0.31 -9.99
CA SER A 38 -1.25 -0.52 -8.79
C SER A 38 0.18 -0.96 -8.47
N TYR A 39 0.54 -0.86 -7.19
CA TYR A 39 1.77 -1.37 -6.60
C TYR A 39 1.45 -2.70 -5.94
N GLN A 40 1.82 -3.80 -6.60
CA GLN A 40 1.50 -5.15 -6.15
C GLN A 40 2.66 -5.75 -5.38
N CYS A 41 2.56 -5.70 -4.05
CA CYS A 41 3.48 -6.27 -3.07
C CYS A 41 3.18 -7.76 -2.85
N THR A 42 3.46 -8.58 -3.86
CA THR A 42 3.15 -10.01 -3.88
C THR A 42 4.40 -10.87 -4.07
N TRP A 43 4.33 -12.12 -3.59
CA TRP A 43 5.43 -13.08 -3.79
C TRP A 43 5.53 -13.50 -5.25
N GLN A 44 4.41 -13.94 -5.81
CA GLN A 44 4.30 -14.29 -7.21
C GLN A 44 4.09 -13.03 -8.05
N ARG A 45 4.63 -13.05 -9.27
CA ARG A 45 4.40 -12.00 -10.24
C ARG A 45 2.91 -11.95 -10.58
N PRO A 46 2.28 -10.76 -10.54
CA PRO A 46 0.86 -10.65 -10.83
C PRO A 46 0.57 -10.97 -12.29
N ALA A 47 -0.61 -11.53 -12.55
CA ALA A 47 -1.14 -11.65 -13.90
C ALA A 47 -1.34 -10.25 -14.52
N PRO A 48 -1.28 -10.12 -15.86
CA PRO A 48 -1.53 -8.86 -16.55
C PRO A 48 -2.84 -8.21 -16.07
N GLN A 49 -2.78 -6.89 -15.87
CA GLN A 49 -3.94 -6.06 -15.50
C GLN A 49 -4.22 -5.06 -16.62
N PRO A 50 -5.46 -4.55 -16.73
CA PRO A 50 -5.79 -3.54 -17.74
C PRO A 50 -5.22 -2.15 -17.42
N TRP A 51 -4.52 -1.99 -16.29
CA TRP A 51 -3.81 -0.77 -15.89
C TRP A 51 -2.34 -1.07 -15.59
N PRO A 52 -1.46 -0.04 -15.58
CA PRO A 52 -0.07 -0.18 -15.18
C PRO A 52 0.12 -0.83 -13.80
N VAL A 53 1.04 -1.80 -13.72
CA VAL A 53 1.40 -2.48 -12.48
C VAL A 53 2.88 -2.35 -12.19
N ARG A 54 3.22 -1.81 -11.01
CA ARG A 54 4.55 -1.94 -10.41
C ARG A 54 4.55 -3.15 -9.50
N TRP A 55 5.25 -4.22 -9.89
CA TRP A 55 5.39 -5.40 -9.05
C TRP A 55 6.57 -5.22 -8.09
N VAL A 56 6.33 -5.46 -6.79
CA VAL A 56 7.35 -5.47 -5.75
C VAL A 56 7.40 -6.87 -5.16
N ARG A 57 8.52 -7.57 -5.34
CA ARG A 57 8.66 -8.97 -4.90
C ARG A 57 8.71 -9.05 -3.37
N TRP A 58 7.59 -9.46 -2.79
CA TRP A 58 7.38 -9.43 -1.35
C TRP A 58 6.78 -10.76 -0.84
N PRO A 59 7.60 -11.64 -0.23
CA PRO A 59 7.19 -12.90 0.39
C PRO A 59 6.03 -12.71 1.35
N ASP A 60 5.13 -13.71 1.42
CA ASP A 60 4.05 -13.64 2.38
C ASP A 60 4.57 -13.64 3.81
N PHE A 61 3.90 -12.89 4.68
CA PHE A 61 4.32 -12.61 6.05
C PHE A 61 5.72 -11.99 6.21
N GLY A 62 6.52 -11.81 5.17
CA GLY A 62 7.92 -11.36 5.22
C GLY A 62 8.14 -9.87 4.98
N LEU A 63 9.40 -9.53 4.72
CA LEU A 63 9.88 -8.22 4.22
C LEU A 63 10.16 -8.32 2.70
N PRO A 64 10.23 -7.18 1.97
CA PRO A 64 10.56 -7.20 0.55
C PRO A 64 11.94 -7.82 0.32
N LEU A 65 12.09 -8.62 -0.74
CA LEU A 65 13.39 -9.24 -1.04
C LEU A 65 14.45 -8.23 -1.45
N VAL A 66 14.03 -7.12 -2.05
CA VAL A 66 14.92 -6.04 -2.49
C VAL A 66 14.45 -4.74 -1.84
N PRO A 67 14.96 -4.39 -0.64
CA PRO A 67 14.48 -3.22 0.10
C PRO A 67 14.64 -1.88 -0.63
N ALA A 68 15.65 -1.74 -1.50
CA ALA A 68 15.83 -0.54 -2.29
C ALA A 68 14.74 -0.37 -3.36
N ASP A 69 14.37 -1.45 -4.05
CA ASP A 69 13.28 -1.45 -5.03
C ASP A 69 11.92 -1.19 -4.37
N SER A 70 11.66 -1.75 -3.19
CA SER A 70 10.43 -1.46 -2.46
C SER A 70 10.34 0.00 -2.02
N ARG A 71 11.43 0.59 -1.51
CA ARG A 71 11.47 2.00 -1.13
C ARG A 71 11.26 2.91 -2.36
N ALA A 72 11.92 2.62 -3.48
CA ALA A 72 11.73 3.37 -4.71
C ALA A 72 10.28 3.28 -5.22
N ALA A 73 9.70 2.08 -5.22
CA ALA A 73 8.31 1.87 -5.63
C ALA A 73 7.31 2.61 -4.72
N LEU A 74 7.53 2.63 -3.40
CA LEU A 74 6.64 3.34 -2.48
C LEU A 74 6.80 4.86 -2.56
N HIS A 75 7.99 5.37 -2.86
CA HIS A 75 8.20 6.79 -3.14
C HIS A 75 7.49 7.21 -4.42
N GLU A 76 7.63 6.44 -5.50
CA GLU A 76 6.91 6.65 -6.76
C GLU A 76 5.38 6.64 -6.53
N ALA A 77 4.88 5.68 -5.74
CA ALA A 77 3.47 5.59 -5.37
C ALA A 77 2.98 6.85 -4.64
N TRP A 78 3.80 7.38 -3.71
CA TRP A 78 3.48 8.57 -2.93
C TRP A 78 3.46 9.84 -3.80
N GLU A 79 4.41 9.99 -4.72
CA GLU A 79 4.43 11.11 -5.67
C GLU A 79 3.19 11.11 -6.55
N ARG A 80 2.86 9.95 -7.14
CA ARG A 80 1.70 9.79 -8.03
C ARG A 80 0.36 9.95 -7.32
N ALA A 81 0.29 9.61 -6.04
CA ALA A 81 -0.94 9.76 -5.24
C ALA A 81 -1.41 11.23 -5.09
N ALA A 82 -0.57 12.20 -5.46
CA ALA A 82 -0.96 13.61 -5.53
C ALA A 82 -2.05 13.87 -6.60
N THR A 83 -2.05 13.12 -7.70
CA THR A 83 -2.94 13.38 -8.85
C THR A 83 -3.64 12.13 -9.38
N GLU A 84 -3.19 10.93 -8.99
CA GLU A 84 -3.66 9.66 -9.53
C GLU A 84 -4.34 8.78 -8.47
N ARG A 85 -5.21 7.88 -8.93
CA ARG A 85 -5.76 6.79 -8.11
C ARG A 85 -4.70 5.69 -7.97
N VAL A 86 -3.88 5.82 -6.93
CA VAL A 86 -2.83 4.85 -6.59
C VAL A 86 -3.40 3.75 -5.70
N GLU A 87 -3.20 2.49 -6.10
CA GLU A 87 -3.60 1.32 -5.31
C GLU A 87 -2.37 0.52 -4.83
N VAL A 88 -2.38 0.10 -3.57
CA VAL A 88 -1.36 -0.76 -2.98
C VAL A 88 -1.98 -2.11 -2.63
N CYS A 89 -1.40 -3.18 -3.15
CA CYS A 89 -1.99 -4.50 -3.16
C CYS A 89 -1.08 -5.57 -2.55
N CYS A 90 -1.66 -6.53 -1.85
CA CYS A 90 -1.02 -7.82 -1.56
C CYS A 90 -2.05 -8.96 -1.65
N GLY A 91 -1.67 -10.19 -1.29
CA GLY A 91 -2.59 -11.33 -1.30
C GLY A 91 -3.88 -11.09 -0.51
N GLY A 92 -3.79 -10.63 0.74
CA GLY A 92 -4.93 -10.41 1.64
C GLY A 92 -5.36 -8.96 1.82
N GLY A 93 -4.53 -8.00 1.40
CA GLY A 93 -4.77 -6.59 1.69
C GLY A 93 -4.62 -6.24 3.17
N ASN A 94 -3.75 -6.92 3.91
CA ASN A 94 -3.62 -6.72 5.36
C ASN A 94 -2.16 -6.48 5.81
N GLY A 95 -1.29 -7.50 5.87
CA GLY A 95 0.07 -7.32 6.38
C GLY A 95 0.96 -6.49 5.46
N ARG A 96 1.30 -7.01 4.28
CA ARG A 96 2.17 -6.31 3.31
C ARG A 96 1.57 -5.00 2.82
N THR A 97 0.28 -4.98 2.49
CA THR A 97 -0.44 -3.74 2.14
C THR A 97 -0.39 -2.74 3.27
N GLY A 98 -0.71 -3.14 4.51
CA GLY A 98 -0.61 -2.26 5.68
C GLY A 98 0.82 -1.79 5.96
N THR A 99 1.81 -2.64 5.72
CA THR A 99 3.23 -2.28 5.87
C THR A 99 3.64 -1.22 4.85
N ALA A 100 3.24 -1.40 3.59
CA ALA A 100 3.48 -0.42 2.54
C ALA A 100 2.75 0.92 2.82
N LEU A 101 1.48 0.87 3.25
CA LEU A 101 0.73 2.07 3.64
C LEU A 101 1.35 2.79 4.85
N ALA A 102 1.83 2.06 5.85
CA ALA A 102 2.54 2.64 6.99
C ALA A 102 3.83 3.34 6.55
N LEU A 103 4.60 2.74 5.66
CA LEU A 103 5.81 3.35 5.10
C LEU A 103 5.48 4.59 4.26
N MET A 104 4.40 4.58 3.50
CA MET A 104 3.93 5.77 2.78
C MET A 104 3.49 6.88 3.74
N ALA A 105 2.87 6.53 4.89
CA ALA A 105 2.56 7.50 5.93
C ALA A 105 3.83 8.10 6.55
N VAL A 106 4.89 7.30 6.73
CA VAL A 106 6.20 7.81 7.16
C VAL A 106 6.78 8.79 6.15
N LEU A 107 6.74 8.45 4.86
CA LEU A 107 7.17 9.37 3.79
C LEU A 107 6.35 10.67 3.80
N ASP A 108 5.09 10.59 4.21
CA ASP A 108 4.18 11.73 4.29
C ASP A 108 4.20 12.45 5.66
N GLY A 109 5.18 12.14 6.52
CA GLY A 109 5.48 12.89 7.74
C GLY A 109 5.02 12.25 9.06
N VAL A 110 4.42 11.05 9.04
CA VAL A 110 4.13 10.32 10.29
C VAL A 110 5.45 9.80 10.91
N PRO A 111 5.70 9.99 12.21
CA PRO A 111 6.88 9.44 12.85
C PRO A 111 6.96 7.91 12.70
N PRO A 112 8.13 7.31 12.38
CA PRO A 112 8.25 5.85 12.19
C PRO A 112 7.76 5.02 13.38
N ALA A 113 7.95 5.52 14.61
CA ALA A 113 7.48 4.87 15.83
C ALA A 113 5.95 4.80 15.94
N GLU A 114 5.23 5.71 15.30
CA GLU A 114 3.76 5.83 15.34
C GLU A 114 3.09 5.21 14.12
N ALA A 115 3.81 5.04 13.01
CA ALA A 115 3.25 4.66 11.72
C ALA A 115 2.44 3.34 11.73
N VAL A 116 2.82 2.37 12.55
CA VAL A 116 2.04 1.12 12.71
C VAL A 116 0.71 1.38 13.43
N ALA A 117 0.71 2.21 14.48
CA ALA A 117 -0.52 2.59 15.17
C ALA A 117 -1.41 3.41 14.23
N TRP A 118 -0.81 4.38 13.54
CA TRP A 118 -1.48 5.23 12.57
C TRP A 118 -2.19 4.42 11.47
N VAL A 119 -1.50 3.49 10.81
CA VAL A 119 -2.12 2.70 9.73
C VAL A 119 -3.24 1.79 10.27
N ARG A 120 -3.15 1.35 11.53
CA ARG A 120 -4.20 0.51 12.12
C ARG A 120 -5.48 1.27 12.40
N GLU A 121 -5.35 2.55 12.71
CA GLU A 121 -6.47 3.48 12.88
C GLU A 121 -7.07 3.89 11.54
N HIS A 122 -6.23 4.22 10.55
CA HIS A 122 -6.68 4.86 9.30
C HIS A 122 -6.97 3.89 8.15
N TYR A 123 -6.53 2.63 8.25
CA TYR A 123 -6.75 1.60 7.24
C TYR A 123 -7.50 0.40 7.80
N ARG A 124 -6.81 -0.42 8.61
CA ARG A 124 -7.37 -1.65 9.19
C ARG A 124 -6.70 -1.96 10.51
N ARG A 125 -7.50 -2.25 11.55
CA ARG A 125 -7.02 -2.55 12.91
C ARG A 125 -5.98 -3.67 12.97
N THR A 126 -6.04 -4.62 12.03
CA THR A 126 -5.13 -5.78 11.94
C THR A 126 -3.98 -5.59 10.95
N ALA A 127 -3.80 -4.40 10.39
CA ALA A 127 -2.72 -4.07 9.48
C ALA A 127 -1.35 -4.32 10.15
N VAL A 128 -0.36 -4.68 9.32
CA VAL A 128 1.00 -5.06 9.75
C VAL A 128 0.96 -6.30 10.65
N GLU A 129 1.11 -7.46 10.01
CA GLU A 129 0.80 -8.77 10.59
C GLU A 129 1.92 -9.27 11.48
N THR A 130 3.17 -9.11 11.06
CA THR A 130 4.31 -9.77 11.73
C THR A 130 5.21 -8.81 12.51
N PRO A 131 5.93 -9.31 13.53
CA PRO A 131 6.87 -8.49 14.31
C PRO A 131 7.94 -7.83 13.46
N TRP A 132 8.50 -8.54 12.47
CA TRP A 132 9.54 -7.97 11.60
C TRP A 132 9.00 -6.94 10.61
N GLN A 133 7.73 -7.04 10.16
CA GLN A 133 7.09 -5.95 9.41
C GLN A 133 6.98 -4.69 10.27
N ARG A 134 6.59 -4.81 11.55
CA ARG A 134 6.54 -3.66 12.48
C ARG A 134 7.92 -3.06 12.70
N TRP A 135 8.92 -3.91 12.94
CA TRP A 135 10.31 -3.49 13.08
C TRP A 135 10.81 -2.72 11.85
N TRP A 136 10.48 -3.20 10.65
CA TRP A 136 10.93 -2.58 9.41
C TRP A 136 10.29 -1.21 9.15
N VAL A 137 9.03 -1.01 9.55
CA VAL A 137 8.36 0.31 9.49
C VAL A 137 9.06 1.34 10.39
N GLY A 138 9.53 0.90 11.56
CA GLY A 138 10.23 1.77 12.52
C GLY A 138 11.68 2.11 12.15
N ARG A 139 12.17 1.71 10.96
CA ARG A 139 13.58 1.81 10.56
C ARG A 139 13.81 2.62 9.27
#